data_AF-A0A1H8H4N2-F1
#
_entry.id   AF-A0A1H8H4N2-F1
#
_cell.length_a   1.000
_cell.length_b   1.000
_cell.length_c   1.000
_cell.angle_alpha   90.00
_cell.angle_beta   90.00
_cell.angle_gamma   90.00
#
_symmetry.space_group_name_H-M   'P 1'
#
loop_
_entity.id
_entity.type
_entity.pdbx_description
1 polymer ?
#
loop_
_entity_poly.entity_id
_entity_poly.type
_entity_poly.pdbx_seq_one_letter_code
_entity_poly.pdbx_strand_id
1 'polypeptide(L)'
;MDSRDDTKNWENEMLEKYGWYIHYQTDGNRIDAHTHGLSENFNHPDLQIVLPISHEAVQGIFRELVDQIKEGKVFEEGKRYDAMIGGKYQVEFIKVPESGREVLRILFPDPKGKLPSEEDCDPMYRRQWMH
;
A
#
# COMPACT_ATOMS: atom_id res chain seq x y z
N MET A 1 -4.77 -9.79 -30.41
CA MET A 1 -4.31 -8.67 -29.56
C MET A 1 -3.65 -9.30 -28.35
N ASP A 2 -2.39 -8.95 -28.12
CA ASP A 2 -1.57 -9.50 -27.03
C ASP A 2 -1.93 -8.77 -25.74
N SER A 3 -2.38 -9.51 -24.72
CA SER A 3 -2.85 -8.95 -23.45
C SER A 3 -1.77 -8.14 -22.71
N ARG A 4 -0.49 -8.30 -23.07
CA ARG A 4 0.63 -7.55 -22.51
C ARG A 4 0.70 -6.11 -23.01
N ASP A 5 0.26 -5.84 -24.24
CA ASP A 5 0.24 -4.48 -24.79
C ASP A 5 -0.90 -3.67 -24.16
N ASP A 6 -2.05 -4.29 -23.91
CA ASP A 6 -3.20 -3.65 -23.27
C ASP A 6 -2.89 -3.21 -21.83
N THR A 7 -2.16 -4.03 -21.06
CA THR A 7 -1.73 -3.67 -19.69
C THR A 7 -0.80 -2.45 -19.70
N LYS A 8 0.23 -2.45 -20.55
CA LYS A 8 1.17 -1.32 -20.63
C LYS A 8 0.49 -0.02 -21.05
N ASN A 9 -0.45 -0.09 -21.99
CA ASN A 9 -1.21 1.07 -22.41
C ASN A 9 -2.02 1.64 -21.24
N TRP A 10 -2.71 0.79 -20.47
CA TRP A 10 -3.46 1.22 -19.29
C TRP A 10 -2.56 1.83 -18.21
N GLU A 11 -1.40 1.23 -17.92
CA GLU A 11 -0.44 1.77 -16.94
C GLU A 11 0.03 3.18 -17.34
N ASN A 12 0.40 3.37 -18.62
CA ASN A 12 0.80 4.67 -19.14
C ASN A 12 -0.35 5.69 -19.05
N GLU A 13 -1.57 5.31 -19.43
CA GLU A 13 -2.75 6.19 -19.32
C GLU A 13 -3.01 6.63 -17.88
N MET A 14 -2.85 5.73 -16.90
CA MET A 14 -3.06 6.08 -15.49
C MET A 14 -1.95 6.99 -14.96
N LEU A 15 -0.70 6.75 -15.36
CA LEU A 15 0.43 7.63 -15.02
C LEU A 15 0.25 9.02 -15.65
N GLU A 16 -0.12 9.11 -16.92
CA GLU A 16 -0.37 10.40 -17.59
C GLU A 16 -1.52 11.17 -16.94
N LYS A 17 -2.60 10.47 -16.59
CA LYS A 17 -3.81 11.11 -16.08
C LYS A 17 -3.73 11.48 -14.60
N TYR A 18 -3.11 10.63 -13.79
CA TYR A 18 -3.16 10.77 -12.33
C TYR A 18 -1.79 10.85 -11.66
N GLY A 19 -0.72 10.50 -12.37
CA GLY A 19 0.64 10.38 -11.84
C GLY A 19 0.90 9.09 -11.05
N TRP A 20 -0.09 8.20 -10.93
CA TRP A 20 0.05 6.95 -10.19
C TRP A 20 -1.05 5.93 -10.56
N TYR A 21 -0.82 4.67 -10.22
CA TYR A 21 -1.82 3.60 -10.30
C TYR A 21 -1.57 2.52 -9.23
N ILE A 22 -2.52 1.59 -9.10
CA ILE A 22 -2.41 0.44 -8.19
C ILE A 22 -2.19 -0.83 -9.01
N HIS A 23 -1.20 -1.62 -8.63
CA HIS A 23 -0.97 -2.96 -9.16
C HIS A 23 -1.29 -3.99 -8.06
N TYR A 24 -2.14 -4.96 -8.40
CA TYR A 24 -2.45 -6.11 -7.55
C TYR A 24 -1.68 -7.35 -8.00
N GLN A 25 -0.82 -7.88 -7.13
CA GLN A 25 -0.26 -9.22 -7.24
C GLN A 25 -1.05 -10.15 -6.32
N THR A 26 -1.88 -11.01 -6.90
CA THR A 26 -2.64 -12.02 -6.17
C THR A 26 -1.96 -13.38 -6.35
N ASP A 27 -1.39 -13.93 -5.28
CA ASP A 27 -0.89 -15.31 -5.25
C ASP A 27 -1.72 -16.13 -4.24
N GLY A 28 -2.64 -16.95 -4.76
CA GLY A 28 -3.55 -17.76 -3.95
C GLY A 28 -4.41 -16.91 -3.00
N ASN A 29 -4.11 -16.97 -1.71
CA ASN A 29 -4.85 -16.27 -0.65
C ASN A 29 -4.14 -15.00 -0.13
N ARG A 30 -3.07 -14.55 -0.83
CA ARG A 30 -2.33 -13.34 -0.50
C ARG A 30 -2.74 -12.22 -1.46
N ILE A 31 -3.19 -11.11 -0.90
CA ILE A 31 -3.33 -9.84 -1.62
C ILE A 31 -2.06 -9.04 -1.31
N ASP A 32 -1.30 -8.76 -2.35
CA ASP A 32 -0.19 -7.82 -2.34
C ASP A 32 -0.55 -6.71 -3.35
N ALA A 33 -0.89 -5.54 -2.82
CA ALA A 33 -1.22 -4.39 -3.64
C ALA A 33 -0.19 -3.32 -3.39
N HIS A 34 0.33 -2.72 -4.46
CA HIS A 34 1.26 -1.61 -4.34
C HIS A 34 0.99 -0.53 -5.39
N THR A 35 1.36 0.69 -5.06
CA THR A 35 1.28 1.80 -6.00
C THR A 35 2.51 1.82 -6.92
N HIS A 36 2.35 2.50 -8.05
CA HIS A 36 3.45 2.92 -8.92
C HIS A 36 3.30 4.39 -9.24
N GLY A 37 4.41 5.11 -9.36
CA GLY A 37 4.47 6.50 -9.81
C GLY A 37 4.54 7.52 -8.68
N LEU A 38 4.40 7.13 -7.40
CA LEU A 38 4.46 8.09 -6.30
C LEU A 38 5.87 8.69 -6.13
N SER A 39 6.89 7.87 -6.35
CA SER A 39 8.28 8.29 -6.22
C SER A 39 8.62 9.35 -7.27
N GLU A 40 8.23 9.08 -8.51
CA GLU A 40 8.55 9.91 -9.67
C GLU A 40 7.71 11.20 -9.73
N ASN A 41 6.44 11.14 -9.33
CA ASN A 41 5.50 12.25 -9.54
C ASN A 41 5.16 13.04 -8.27
N PHE A 42 5.36 12.47 -7.08
CA PHE A 42 4.96 13.09 -5.82
C PHE A 42 6.07 13.11 -4.75
N ASN A 43 7.31 12.76 -5.12
CA ASN A 43 8.47 12.75 -4.21
C ASN A 43 8.21 11.93 -2.93
N HIS A 44 7.52 10.81 -3.06
CA HIS A 44 7.13 9.93 -1.97
C HIS A 44 7.33 8.46 -2.37
N PRO A 45 7.88 7.58 -1.52
CA PRO A 45 7.99 6.16 -1.86
C PRO A 45 6.63 5.56 -2.23
N ASP A 46 6.60 4.63 -3.17
CA ASP A 46 5.37 3.91 -3.45
C ASP A 46 4.90 3.13 -2.22
N LEU A 47 3.59 2.95 -2.10
CA LEU A 47 2.94 2.33 -0.95
C LEU A 47 2.63 0.87 -1.24
N GLN A 48 2.62 0.02 -0.20
CA GLN A 48 2.25 -1.39 -0.31
C GLN A 48 1.30 -1.82 0.82
N ILE A 49 0.35 -2.70 0.50
CA ILE A 49 -0.54 -3.38 1.44
C ILE A 49 -0.42 -4.89 1.19
N VAL A 50 -0.07 -5.64 2.23
CA VAL A 50 0.01 -7.12 2.18
C VAL A 50 -0.99 -7.72 3.16
N LEU A 51 -2.29 -7.57 2.88
CA LEU A 51 -3.37 -8.00 3.76
C LEU A 51 -4.58 -8.46 2.91
N PRO A 52 -5.24 -9.59 3.23
CA PRO A 52 -6.38 -10.10 2.47
C PRO A 52 -7.67 -9.30 2.73
N ILE A 53 -7.67 -8.02 2.38
CA ILE A 53 -8.84 -7.12 2.44
C ILE A 53 -9.41 -6.89 1.03
N SER A 54 -10.65 -6.44 0.94
CA SER A 54 -11.31 -6.22 -0.37
C SER A 54 -10.55 -5.20 -1.23
N HIS A 55 -10.61 -5.35 -2.55
CA HIS A 55 -10.04 -4.37 -3.48
C HIS A 55 -10.60 -2.96 -3.24
N GLU A 56 -11.88 -2.83 -2.89
CA GLU A 56 -12.51 -1.56 -2.52
C GLU A 56 -11.82 -0.91 -1.31
N ALA A 57 -11.51 -1.69 -0.26
CA ALA A 57 -10.79 -1.19 0.90
C ALA A 57 -9.38 -0.73 0.52
N VAL A 58 -8.65 -1.53 -0.26
CA VAL A 58 -7.31 -1.16 -0.77
C VAL A 58 -7.37 0.15 -1.56
N GLN A 59 -8.32 0.28 -2.50
CA GLN A 59 -8.49 1.49 -3.30
C GLN A 59 -8.80 2.71 -2.45
N GLY A 60 -9.72 2.58 -1.48
CA GLY A 60 -10.06 3.66 -0.57
C GLY A 60 -8.84 4.14 0.23
N ILE A 61 -8.10 3.20 0.82
CA ILE A 61 -6.90 3.51 1.61
C ILE A 61 -5.83 4.21 0.76
N PHE A 62 -5.48 3.65 -0.40
CA PHE A 62 -4.46 4.26 -1.24
C PHE A 62 -4.90 5.62 -1.77
N ARG A 63 -6.16 5.78 -2.16
CA ARG A 63 -6.66 7.07 -2.60
C ARG A 63 -6.52 8.14 -1.52
N GLU A 64 -6.96 7.83 -0.30
CA GLU A 64 -6.87 8.78 0.81
C GLU A 64 -5.41 9.13 1.15
N LEU A 65 -4.52 8.14 1.18
CA LEU A 65 -3.08 8.35 1.44
C LEU A 65 -2.44 9.20 0.34
N VAL A 66 -2.75 8.92 -0.92
CA VAL A 66 -2.20 9.66 -2.07
C VAL A 66 -2.75 11.09 -2.11
N ASP A 67 -4.00 11.33 -1.75
CA ASP A 67 -4.54 12.68 -1.62
C ASP A 67 -3.76 13.48 -0.56
N GLN A 68 -3.44 12.88 0.59
CA GLN A 68 -2.58 13.55 1.60
C GLN A 68 -1.14 13.76 1.11
N ILE A 69 -0.58 12.83 0.34
CA ILE A 69 0.75 12.98 -0.27
C ILE A 69 0.76 14.17 -1.24
N LYS A 70 -0.29 14.31 -2.05
CA LYS A 70 -0.46 15.44 -2.97
C LYS A 70 -0.59 16.78 -2.24
N GLU A 71 -1.11 16.79 -1.02
CA GLU A 71 -1.15 17.95 -0.13
C GLU A 71 0.20 18.23 0.56
N GLY A 72 1.22 17.41 0.29
CA GLY A 72 2.58 17.58 0.80
C GLY A 72 2.92 16.74 2.03
N LYS A 73 2.03 15.81 2.44
CA LYS A 73 2.34 14.88 3.54
C LYS A 73 3.37 13.86 3.09
N VAL A 74 4.38 13.62 3.93
CA VAL A 74 5.35 12.55 3.74
C VAL A 74 5.17 11.52 4.85
N PHE A 75 4.86 10.28 4.46
CA PHE A 75 4.84 9.16 5.39
C PHE A 75 6.26 8.62 5.53
N GLU A 76 6.65 8.30 6.76
CA GLU A 76 7.99 7.87 7.10
C GLU A 76 7.93 6.55 7.85
N GLU A 77 8.98 5.76 7.65
CA GLU A 77 9.18 4.50 8.36
C GLU A 77 9.27 4.69 9.87
N GLY A 78 8.76 3.71 10.62
CA GLY A 78 8.81 3.66 12.08
C GLY A 78 7.91 4.67 12.77
N LYS A 79 7.13 5.45 12.01
CA LYS A 79 6.10 6.33 12.55
C LYS A 79 4.74 5.66 12.52
N ARG A 80 3.95 5.94 13.56
CA ARG A 80 2.55 5.55 13.63
C ARG A 80 1.68 6.69 13.13
N TYR A 81 0.68 6.34 12.33
CA TYR A 81 -0.30 7.28 11.81
C TYR A 81 -1.69 6.74 12.14
N ASP A 82 -2.61 7.63 12.50
CA ASP A 82 -4.02 7.25 12.62
C ASP A 82 -4.55 6.96 11.21
N ALA A 83 -5.07 5.75 11.01
CA ALA A 83 -5.50 5.23 9.72
C ALA A 83 -7.00 5.50 9.46
N MET A 84 -7.27 6.41 8.52
CA MET A 84 -7.66 6.16 7.12
C MET A 84 -8.74 5.11 6.76
N ILE A 85 -9.44 4.49 7.72
CA ILE A 85 -10.81 3.97 7.53
C ILE A 85 -11.53 4.19 8.85
N GLY A 86 -12.28 5.30 8.95
CA GLY A 86 -13.07 5.63 10.15
C GLY A 86 -12.27 6.12 11.37
N GLY A 87 -10.95 6.34 11.25
CA GLY A 87 -10.11 6.98 12.26
C GLY A 87 -9.88 6.15 13.54
N LYS A 88 -10.11 4.83 13.50
CA LYS A 88 -10.11 3.98 14.70
C LYS A 88 -8.83 3.18 14.94
N TYR A 89 -7.93 3.13 13.96
CA TYR A 89 -6.79 2.22 13.99
C TYR A 89 -5.50 2.99 13.76
N GLN A 90 -4.43 2.66 14.48
CA GLN A 90 -3.09 3.18 14.19
C GLN A 90 -2.36 2.20 13.29
N VAL A 91 -1.85 2.69 12.17
CA VAL A 91 -0.98 1.93 11.27
C VAL A 91 0.47 2.36 11.45
N GLU A 92 1.38 1.47 11.12
CA GLU A 92 2.81 1.74 11.05
C GLU A 92 3.29 1.56 9.61
N PHE A 93 4.33 2.29 9.21
CA PHE A 93 4.95 2.13 7.89
C PHE A 93 6.35 1.55 8.05
N ILE A 94 6.71 0.60 7.20
CA ILE A 94 8.05 0.02 7.12
C ILE A 94 8.58 0.09 5.69
N LYS A 95 9.89 0.24 5.51
CA LYS A 95 10.49 0.12 4.19
C LYS A 95 10.72 -1.34 3.86
N VAL A 96 10.37 -1.73 2.64
CA VAL A 96 10.65 -3.07 2.11
C VAL A 96 11.18 -2.99 0.69
N PRO A 97 12.18 -3.82 0.33
CA PRO A 97 12.60 -3.96 -1.05
C PRO A 97 11.53 -4.69 -1.86
N GLU A 98 11.05 -4.06 -2.93
CA GLU A 98 10.08 -4.62 -3.87
C GLU A 98 10.65 -4.49 -5.27
N SER A 99 10.97 -5.62 -5.91
CA SER A 99 11.39 -5.66 -7.33
C SER A 99 12.49 -4.65 -7.74
N GLY A 100 13.47 -4.42 -6.86
CA GLY A 100 14.61 -3.52 -7.11
C GLY A 100 14.43 -2.06 -6.71
N ARG A 101 13.31 -1.71 -6.08
CA ARG A 101 13.03 -0.39 -5.48
C ARG A 101 12.59 -0.53 -4.03
N GLU A 102 12.64 0.55 -3.27
CA GLU A 102 12.07 0.58 -1.91
C GLU A 102 10.63 1.08 -1.97
N VAL A 103 9.72 0.37 -1.30
CA VAL A 103 8.33 0.80 -1.07
C VAL A 103 8.06 0.91 0.43
N LEU A 104 7.08 1.74 0.80
CA LEU A 104 6.58 1.86 2.16
C LEU A 104 5.36 0.96 2.34
N ARG A 105 5.56 -0.15 3.05
CA ARG A 105 4.50 -1.08 3.42
C ARG A 105 3.73 -0.55 4.62
N ILE A 106 2.40 -0.54 4.50
CA ILE A 106 1.47 -0.18 5.55
C ILE A 106 1.16 -1.43 6.38
N LEU A 107 1.40 -1.36 7.68
CA LEU A 107 1.12 -2.40 8.66
C LEU A 107 -0.16 -2.07 9.41
N PHE A 108 -1.21 -2.85 9.15
CA PHE A 108 -2.49 -2.72 9.82
C PHE A 108 -2.53 -3.52 11.12
N PRO A 109 -3.12 -2.96 12.19
CA PRO A 109 -3.35 -3.71 13.40
C PRO A 109 -4.46 -4.74 13.20
N ASP A 110 -4.44 -5.78 14.02
CA ASP A 110 -5.51 -6.77 14.10
C ASP A 110 -6.80 -6.16 14.72
N PRO A 111 -7.92 -6.91 14.79
CA PRO A 111 -9.16 -6.41 15.39
C PRO A 111 -9.06 -6.06 16.88
N LYS A 112 -7.99 -6.46 17.58
CA LYS A 112 -7.68 -6.09 18.97
C LYS A 112 -6.79 -4.85 19.07
N GLY A 113 -6.43 -4.25 17.93
CA GLY A 113 -5.55 -3.08 17.86
C GLY A 113 -4.07 -3.42 17.96
N LYS A 114 -3.68 -4.69 17.79
CA LYS A 114 -2.29 -5.13 17.88
C LYS A 114 -1.60 -5.07 16.53
N LEU A 115 -0.54 -4.27 16.44
CA LEU A 115 0.27 -4.15 15.24
C LEU A 115 1.03 -5.45 14.96
N PRO A 116 1.38 -5.72 13.68
CA PRO A 116 2.11 -6.92 13.29
C PRO A 116 3.45 -7.14 14.02
N SER A 117 4.06 -6.08 14.55
CA SER A 117 5.29 -6.12 15.35
C SER A 117 5.08 -6.57 16.80
N GLU A 118 3.84 -6.62 17.29
CA GLU A 118 3.51 -7.01 18.66
C GLU A 118 3.33 -8.54 18.79
N GLU A 119 3.84 -9.12 19.88
CA GLU A 119 3.85 -10.57 20.13
C GLU A 119 2.46 -11.21 20.13
N ASP A 120 1.45 -10.47 20.57
CA ASP A 120 0.06 -10.93 20.69
C ASP A 120 -0.80 -10.66 19.45
N CYS A 121 -0.21 -10.13 18.37
CA CYS A 121 -0.93 -9.83 17.13
C CYS A 121 -1.50 -11.11 16.50
N ASP A 122 -2.69 -11.04 15.90
CA ASP A 122 -3.24 -12.16 15.15
C ASP A 122 -2.26 -12.71 14.07
N PRO A 123 -2.04 -14.03 13.99
CA PRO A 123 -1.08 -14.62 13.03
C PRO A 123 -1.33 -14.25 11.56
N MET A 124 -2.57 -13.98 11.16
CA MET A 124 -2.88 -13.52 9.81
C MET A 124 -2.32 -12.11 9.56
N TYR A 125 -2.48 -11.20 10.53
CA TYR A 125 -1.98 -9.84 10.44
C TYR A 125 -0.45 -9.78 10.57
N ARG A 126 0.17 -10.69 11.34
CA ARG A 126 1.63 -10.82 11.39
C ARG A 126 2.28 -11.13 10.06
N ARG A 127 1.56 -11.74 9.10
CA ARG A 127 2.08 -12.03 7.75
C ARG A 127 2.44 -10.78 6.96
N GLN A 128 1.92 -9.61 7.35
CA GLN A 128 2.32 -8.32 6.77
C GLN A 128 3.83 -8.04 6.93
N TRP A 129 4.49 -8.57 7.97
CA TRP A 129 5.94 -8.45 8.17
C TRP A 129 6.77 -9.39 7.27
N MET A 130 6.16 -10.44 6.73
CA MET A 130 6.88 -11.45 5.97
C MET A 130 7.08 -10.96 4.53
N HIS A 131 8.20 -11.32 3.91
CA HIS A 131 8.42 -11.15 2.46
C HIS A 131 7.65 -12.24 1.69
#